data_AF-A0A226QQG3-F1
#
_entry.id   AF-A0A226QQG3-F1
#
_cell.length_a   1.000
_cell.length_b   1.000
_cell.length_c   1.000
_cell.angle_alpha   90.00
_cell.angle_beta   90.00
_cell.angle_gamma   90.00
#
_symmetry.space_group_name_H-M   'P 1'
#
loop_
_entity.id
_entity.type
_entity.pdbx_description
1 polymer ?
#
loop_
_entity_poly.entity_id
_entity_poly.type
_entity_poly.pdbx_seq_one_letter_code
_entity_poly.pdbx_strand_id
1 'polypeptide(L)'
;MLIGPTLTLEQLEQHMRTKIDDNKMEINKLSKEYTKAKQEFQVTPKMIIDEDGKQIVNPRYLELVDEIKKIEERMNEIHEENDFLAYRIEELENIEERSSGKVKKDRDKITLTLNDCLKLGIIPNEEEKEEE
;
A
#
# COMPACT_ATOMS: atom_id res chain seq x y z
N MET A 1 8.64 -13.42 -21.43
CA MET A 1 8.17 -12.18 -22.09
C MET A 1 7.85 -11.18 -21.00
N LEU A 2 8.43 -9.98 -21.07
CA LEU A 2 8.00 -8.86 -20.24
C LEU A 2 6.67 -8.38 -20.82
N ILE A 3 5.60 -8.38 -20.01
CA ILE A 3 4.27 -7.94 -20.40
C ILE A 3 3.91 -6.85 -19.40
N GLY A 4 3.88 -5.61 -19.84
CA GLY A 4 3.61 -4.43 -19.01
C GLY A 4 4.03 -3.13 -19.72
N PRO A 5 3.70 -1.96 -19.14
CA PRO A 5 4.00 -0.66 -19.72
C PRO A 5 5.51 -0.43 -19.77
N THR A 6 5.93 0.30 -20.80
CA THR A 6 7.30 0.75 -20.96
C THR A 6 7.39 2.19 -20.48
N LEU A 7 8.11 2.43 -19.38
CA LEU A 7 8.21 3.73 -18.71
C LEU A 7 9.67 4.16 -18.61
N THR A 8 9.95 5.46 -18.60
CA THR A 8 11.27 5.95 -18.20
C THR A 8 11.51 5.70 -16.72
N LEU A 9 12.77 5.66 -16.29
CA LEU A 9 13.10 5.54 -14.86
C LEU A 9 12.60 6.74 -14.05
N GLU A 10 12.53 7.93 -14.66
CA GLU A 10 11.92 9.12 -14.05
C GLU A 10 10.41 8.95 -13.83
N GLN A 11 9.68 8.45 -14.84
CA GLN A 11 8.25 8.14 -14.70
C GLN A 11 8.01 7.09 -13.62
N LEU A 12 8.85 6.05 -13.58
CA LEU A 12 8.80 5.01 -12.56
C LEU A 12 9.00 5.58 -11.15
N GLU A 13 9.98 6.45 -10.97
CA GLU A 13 10.22 7.14 -9.70
C GLU A 13 9.01 7.99 -9.28
N GLN A 14 8.43 8.74 -10.21
CA GLN A 14 7.25 9.57 -9.95
C GLN A 14 6.06 8.71 -9.51
N HIS A 15 5.79 7.60 -10.19
CA HIS A 15 4.73 6.66 -9.81
C HIS A 15 4.92 6.13 -8.38
N MET A 16 6.14 5.74 -8.02
CA MET A 16 6.44 5.26 -6.66
C MET A 16 6.23 6.35 -5.61
N ARG A 17 6.63 7.61 -5.89
CA ARG A 17 6.38 8.74 -4.99
C ARG A 17 4.90 9.02 -4.80
N THR A 18 4.12 9.04 -5.88
CA THR A 18 2.66 9.20 -5.82
C THR A 18 2.02 8.09 -4.99
N LYS A 19 2.44 6.84 -5.20
CA LYS A 19 1.94 5.70 -4.44
C LYS A 19 2.24 5.82 -2.93
N ILE A 20 3.43 6.30 -2.56
CA ILE A 20 3.75 6.59 -1.15
C ILE A 20 2.79 7.65 -0.57
N ASP A 21 2.47 8.69 -1.33
CA ASP A 21 1.55 9.74 -0.85
C ASP A 21 0.11 9.24 -0.72
N ASP A 22 -0.36 8.40 -1.64
CA ASP A 22 -1.65 7.71 -1.53
C ASP A 22 -1.68 6.80 -0.29
N ASN A 23 -0.61 6.03 -0.08
CA ASN A 23 -0.45 5.16 1.09
C ASN A 23 -0.48 5.96 2.41
N LYS A 24 0.09 7.17 2.46
CA LYS A 24 -0.04 8.07 3.63
C LYS A 24 -1.49 8.47 3.87
N MET A 25 -2.25 8.78 2.81
CA MET A 25 -3.67 9.10 2.95
C MET A 25 -4.49 7.90 3.46
N GLU A 26 -4.18 6.70 2.97
CA GLU A 26 -4.81 5.44 3.43
C GLU A 26 -4.50 5.17 4.91
N ILE A 27 -3.23 5.26 5.33
CA ILE A 27 -2.82 5.13 6.75
C ILE A 27 -3.57 6.13 7.63
N ASN A 28 -3.73 7.38 7.19
CA ASN A 28 -4.46 8.39 7.96
C ASN A 28 -5.95 8.05 8.12
N LYS A 29 -6.57 7.40 7.13
CA LYS A 29 -7.95 6.90 7.24
C LYS A 29 -8.02 5.72 8.20
N LEU A 30 -7.16 4.71 8.01
CA LEU A 30 -7.07 3.52 8.87
C LEU A 30 -6.79 3.88 10.33
N SER A 31 -5.93 4.86 10.60
CA SER A 31 -5.64 5.35 11.95
C SER A 31 -6.88 5.93 12.66
N LYS A 32 -7.74 6.63 11.91
CA LYS A 32 -9.01 7.14 12.45
C LYS A 32 -9.98 6.00 12.75
N GLU A 33 -10.09 5.02 11.84
CA GLU A 33 -10.91 3.83 12.01
C GLU A 33 -10.44 2.99 13.20
N TYR A 34 -9.13 2.76 13.31
CA TYR A 34 -8.50 2.10 14.45
C TYR A 34 -8.84 2.78 15.76
N THR A 35 -8.70 4.11 15.83
CA THR A 35 -9.00 4.89 17.03
C THR A 35 -10.46 4.72 17.44
N LYS A 36 -11.38 4.76 16.46
CA LYS A 36 -12.81 4.58 16.69
C LYS A 36 -13.13 3.16 17.18
N ALA A 37 -12.63 2.13 16.50
CA ALA A 37 -12.83 0.73 16.86
C ALA A 37 -12.25 0.43 18.25
N LYS A 38 -11.09 1.01 18.60
CA LYS A 38 -10.46 0.87 19.91
C LYS A 38 -11.25 1.55 21.02
N GLN A 39 -11.81 2.74 20.76
CA GLN A 39 -12.72 3.41 21.71
C GLN A 39 -13.97 2.56 21.95
N GLU A 40 -14.57 2.03 20.88
CA GLU A 40 -15.74 1.16 20.97
C GLU A 40 -15.42 -0.14 21.74
N PHE A 41 -14.26 -0.74 21.49
CA PHE A 41 -13.79 -1.94 22.17
C PHE A 41 -13.64 -1.72 23.69
N GLN A 42 -13.15 -0.55 24.11
CA GLN A 42 -12.97 -0.24 25.53
C GLN A 42 -14.30 -0.12 26.30
N VAL A 43 -15.35 0.37 25.64
CA VAL A 43 -16.68 0.54 26.27
C VAL A 43 -17.57 -0.69 26.10
N THR A 44 -17.22 -1.61 25.19
CA THR A 44 -17.99 -2.81 24.91
C THR A 44 -17.72 -3.88 25.98
N PRO A 45 -18.75 -4.37 26.70
CA PRO A 45 -18.56 -5.41 27.70
C PRO A 45 -18.20 -6.73 27.02
N LYS A 46 -17.21 -7.43 27.57
CA LYS A 46 -16.77 -8.74 27.07
C LYS A 46 -17.84 -9.83 27.21
N MET A 47 -18.64 -9.74 28.27
CA MET A 47 -19.70 -10.70 28.58
C MET A 47 -21.04 -9.98 28.65
N ILE A 48 -22.08 -10.60 28.11
CA ILE A 48 -23.47 -10.15 28.20
C ILE A 48 -24.35 -11.29 28.69
N ILE A 49 -25.55 -10.95 29.16
CA ILE A 49 -26.56 -11.93 29.51
C ILE A 49 -27.45 -12.11 28.27
N ASP A 50 -27.55 -13.35 27.78
CA ASP A 50 -28.40 -13.72 26.66
C ASP A 50 -29.89 -13.76 27.08
N GLU A 51 -30.80 -13.89 26.12
CA GLU A 51 -32.25 -13.96 26.37
C GLU A 51 -32.65 -15.09 27.35
N ASP A 52 -31.85 -16.16 27.40
CA ASP A 52 -31.97 -17.29 28.33
C ASP A 52 -31.46 -17.00 29.77
N GLY A 53 -30.95 -15.79 30.05
CA GLY A 53 -30.31 -15.47 31.33
C GLY A 53 -28.90 -16.06 31.49
N LYS A 54 -28.31 -16.62 30.42
CA LYS A 54 -26.96 -17.20 30.42
C LYS A 54 -25.90 -16.13 30.15
N GLN A 55 -24.77 -16.23 30.84
CA GLN A 55 -23.63 -15.36 30.58
C GLN A 55 -22.86 -15.87 29.35
N ILE A 56 -22.87 -15.10 28.27
CA ILE A 56 -22.19 -15.41 27.01
C ILE A 56 -21.17 -14.32 26.67
N VAL A 57 -20.23 -14.64 25.77
CA VAL A 57 -19.31 -13.63 25.21
C VAL A 57 -20.12 -12.72 24.29
N ASN A 58 -19.90 -11.40 24.41
CA ASN A 58 -20.54 -10.43 23.55
C ASN A 58 -20.05 -10.60 22.10
N PRO A 59 -20.91 -10.89 21.12
CA PRO A 59 -20.51 -11.02 19.72
C PRO A 59 -19.83 -9.75 19.20
N ARG A 60 -20.32 -8.57 19.62
CA ARG A 60 -19.73 -7.28 19.24
C ARG A 60 -18.30 -7.12 19.75
N TYR A 61 -18.00 -7.66 20.93
CA TYR A 61 -16.64 -7.66 21.45
C TYR A 61 -15.69 -8.47 20.56
N LEU A 62 -16.14 -9.63 20.07
CA LEU A 62 -15.34 -10.46 19.16
C LEU A 62 -15.16 -9.81 17.79
N GLU A 63 -16.21 -9.19 17.25
CA GLU A 63 -16.13 -8.44 15.98
C GLU A 63 -15.10 -7.30 16.07
N LEU A 64 -15.13 -6.53 17.15
CA LEU A 64 -14.19 -5.41 17.34
C LEU A 64 -12.74 -5.88 17.46
N VAL A 65 -12.49 -7.04 18.07
CA VAL A 65 -11.13 -7.62 18.11
C VAL A 65 -10.64 -7.94 16.71
N ASP A 66 -11.48 -8.55 15.88
CA ASP A 66 -11.13 -8.93 14.50
C ASP A 66 -10.96 -7.68 13.61
N GLU A 67 -11.82 -6.67 13.77
CA GLU A 67 -11.74 -5.39 13.06
C GLU A 67 -10.44 -4.65 13.38
N ILE A 68 -10.10 -4.51 14.67
CA ILE A 68 -8.85 -3.88 15.12
C ILE A 68 -7.65 -4.62 14.52
N LYS A 69 -7.66 -5.96 14.57
CA LYS A 69 -6.57 -6.78 14.05
C LYS A 69 -6.39 -6.60 12.54
N LYS A 70 -7.48 -6.60 11.76
CA LYS A 70 -7.44 -6.37 10.31
C LYS A 70 -6.90 -4.98 9.96
N ILE A 71 -7.28 -3.96 10.72
CA ILE A 71 -6.76 -2.59 10.51
C ILE A 71 -5.26 -2.55 10.80
N GLU A 72 -4.80 -3.17 11.89
CA GLU A 72 -3.36 -3.27 12.22
C GLU A 72 -2.56 -4.02 11.14
N GLU A 73 -3.08 -5.17 10.69
CA GLU A 73 -2.48 -5.95 9.59
C GLU A 73 -2.36 -5.11 8.32
N ARG A 74 -3.44 -4.41 7.93
CA ARG A 74 -3.43 -3.56 6.74
C ARG A 74 -2.46 -2.39 6.86
N MET A 75 -2.37 -1.75 8.03
CA MET A 75 -1.40 -0.68 8.25
C MET A 75 0.04 -1.20 8.13
N ASN A 76 0.33 -2.39 8.66
CA ASN A 76 1.65 -3.02 8.53
C ASN A 76 1.99 -3.34 7.07
N GLU A 77 1.05 -3.89 6.30
CA GLU A 77 1.23 -4.13 4.86
C GLU A 77 1.61 -2.84 4.12
N ILE A 78 0.92 -1.72 4.40
CA ILE A 78 1.21 -0.44 3.76
C ILE A 78 2.59 0.09 4.18
N HIS A 79 3.01 -0.14 5.43
CA HIS A 79 4.37 0.20 5.88
C HIS A 79 5.43 -0.60 5.13
N GLU A 80 5.26 -1.91 5.00
CA GLU A 80 6.17 -2.77 4.23
C GLU A 80 6.22 -2.37 2.75
N GLU A 81 5.07 -2.04 2.15
CA GLU A 81 5.00 -1.48 0.79
C GLU A 81 5.80 -0.18 0.68
N ASN A 82 5.64 0.76 1.62
CA ASN A 82 6.36 2.03 1.60
C ASN A 82 7.86 1.86 1.79
N ASP A 83 8.31 0.95 2.66
CA ASP A 83 9.73 0.64 2.86
C ASP A 83 10.33 0.05 1.57
N PHE A 84 9.60 -0.83 0.89
CA PHE A 84 10.01 -1.36 -0.40
C PHE A 84 10.11 -0.26 -1.46
N LEU A 85 9.09 0.62 -1.57
CA LEU A 85 9.09 1.72 -2.54
C LEU A 85 10.22 2.72 -2.27
N ALA A 86 10.47 3.06 -0.99
CA ALA A 86 11.54 3.95 -0.59
C ALA A 86 12.92 3.39 -0.97
N TYR A 87 13.15 2.10 -0.70
CA TYR A 87 14.38 1.42 -1.11
C TYR A 87 14.57 1.46 -2.63
N ARG A 88 13.51 1.23 -3.42
CA ARG A 88 13.59 1.29 -4.88
C ARG A 88 13.84 2.71 -5.41
N ILE A 89 13.26 3.73 -4.80
CA ILE A 89 13.54 5.13 -5.14
C ILE A 89 15.02 5.45 -4.89
N GLU A 90 15.57 5.04 -3.75
CA GLU A 90 17.00 5.24 -3.45
C GLU A 90 17.91 4.53 -4.47
N GLU A 91 17.55 3.31 -4.88
CA GLU A 91 18.28 2.62 -5.94
C GLU A 91 18.23 3.38 -7.27
N LEU A 92 17.08 3.96 -7.63
CA LEU A 92 16.94 4.78 -8.82
C LEU A 92 17.75 6.08 -8.71
N GLU A 93 17.66 6.82 -7.61
CA GLU A 93 18.43 8.05 -7.33
C GLU A 93 19.93 7.87 -7.59
N ASN A 94 20.49 6.72 -7.23
CA ASN A 94 21.92 6.45 -7.39
C ASN A 94 22.29 5.77 -8.71
N ILE A 95 21.33 5.49 -9.61
CA ILE A 95 21.58 4.65 -10.79
C ILE A 95 22.48 5.32 -11.84
N GLU A 96 22.36 6.63 -12.02
CA GLU A 96 23.20 7.39 -12.97
C GLU A 96 24.65 7.42 -12.50
N GLU A 97 24.87 7.66 -11.21
CA GLU A 97 26.21 7.65 -10.60
C GLU A 97 26.84 6.25 -10.66
N ARG A 98 26.09 5.21 -10.27
CA ARG A 98 26.56 3.82 -10.30
C ARG A 98 26.86 3.31 -11.71
N SER A 99 26.13 3.81 -12.71
CA SER A 99 26.34 3.44 -14.11
C SER A 99 27.40 4.29 -14.81
N SER A 100 28.05 5.23 -14.11
CA SER A 100 28.98 6.20 -14.71
C SER A 100 28.35 7.00 -15.85
N GLY A 101 27.06 7.36 -15.72
CA GLY A 101 26.28 8.09 -16.71
C GLY A 101 25.89 7.29 -17.95
N LYS A 102 26.11 5.97 -17.96
CA LYS A 102 25.63 5.08 -19.03
C LYS A 102 24.12 4.90 -18.99
N VAL A 103 23.53 5.00 -17.80
CA VAL A 103 22.09 5.02 -17.62
C VAL A 103 21.65 6.46 -17.38
N LYS A 104 20.61 6.90 -18.07
CA LYS A 104 19.99 8.22 -17.93
C LYS A 104 18.52 8.09 -17.63
N LYS A 105 18.06 8.66 -16.50
CA LYS A 105 16.70 8.50 -16.01
C LYS A 105 15.63 9.07 -16.95
N ASP A 106 15.97 10.14 -17.66
CA ASP A 106 15.09 10.87 -18.57
C ASP A 106 14.86 10.12 -19.90
N ARG A 107 15.77 9.21 -20.27
CA ARG A 107 15.79 8.58 -21.61
C ARG A 107 15.67 7.08 -21.57
N ASP A 108 16.24 6.43 -20.58
CA ASP A 108 16.25 4.98 -20.51
C ASP A 108 14.92 4.46 -20.03
N LYS A 109 14.34 3.59 -20.85
CA LYS A 109 13.04 2.97 -20.63
C LYS A 109 13.21 1.56 -20.11
N ILE A 110 12.33 1.19 -19.18
CA ILE A 110 12.19 -0.18 -18.68
C ILE A 110 10.77 -0.67 -18.96
N THR A 111 10.68 -1.91 -19.46
CA THR A 111 9.41 -2.62 -19.56
C THR A 111 9.20 -3.42 -18.28
N LEU A 112 8.14 -3.11 -17.56
CA LEU A 112 7.81 -3.80 -16.31
C LEU A 112 7.06 -5.10 -16.59
N THR A 113 7.15 -6.07 -15.66
CA THR A 113 6.21 -7.19 -15.66
C THR A 113 4.92 -6.78 -14.96
N LEU A 114 3.80 -7.45 -15.27
CA LEU A 114 2.54 -7.29 -14.53
C LEU A 114 2.72 -7.40 -13.01
N ASN A 115 3.60 -8.28 -12.55
CA ASN A 115 3.90 -8.44 -11.13
C ASN A 115 4.62 -7.21 -10.56
N ASP A 116 5.55 -6.62 -11.30
CA ASP A 116 6.21 -5.39 -10.90
C ASP A 116 5.23 -4.22 -10.89
N CYS A 117 4.31 -4.16 -11.87
CA CYS A 117 3.24 -3.17 -11.89
C CYS A 117 2.37 -3.25 -10.64
N LEU A 118 1.93 -4.45 -10.25
CA LEU A 118 1.14 -4.65 -9.03
C LEU A 118 1.90 -4.21 -7.77
N LYS A 119 3.18 -4.56 -7.65
CA LYS A 119 4.00 -4.20 -6.48
C LYS A 119 4.32 -2.71 -6.41
N LEU A 120 4.45 -2.05 -7.55
CA LEU A 120 4.79 -0.64 -7.64
C LEU A 120 3.55 0.27 -7.70
N GLY A 121 2.35 -0.31 -7.65
CA GLY A 121 1.10 0.43 -7.74
C GLY A 121 0.86 1.07 -9.12
N ILE A 122 1.47 0.53 -10.17
CA ILE A 122 1.32 1.00 -11.54
C ILE A 122 0.13 0.27 -12.16
N ILE A 123 -0.89 1.03 -12.54
CA ILE A 123 -2.04 0.49 -13.26
C ILE A 123 -1.68 0.50 -14.75
N PRO A 124 -1.55 -0.66 -15.41
CA PRO A 124 -1.37 -0.71 -16.85
C PRO A 124 -2.69 -0.34 -17.53
N ASN A 125 -2.80 0.90 -18.03
CA ASN A 125 -3.78 1.43 -19.01
C ASN A 125 -3.55 2.97 -19.08
N GLU A 126 -3.54 3.70 -20.19
CA GLU A 126 -4.10 3.49 -21.53
C GLU A 126 -3.54 4.56 -22.52
N GLU A 127 -2.22 4.72 -22.68
CA GLU A 127 -1.67 5.70 -23.65
C GLU A 127 -0.47 5.15 -24.43
N GLU A 128 -0.74 4.18 -25.30
CA GLU A 128 -0.02 4.07 -26.57
C GLU A 128 -1.05 4.21 -27.69
N LYS A 129 -1.55 5.43 -27.89
CA LYS A 129 -1.87 5.83 -29.25
C LYS A 129 -0.55 6.24 -29.88
N GLU A 130 0.02 5.31 -30.63
CA GLU A 130 0.96 5.62 -31.70
C GLU A 130 0.37 6.78 -32.52
N GLU A 131 0.95 7.97 -32.41
CA GLU A 131 0.81 9.00 -33.44
C GLU A 131 2.10 8.97 -34.29
N GLU A 132 1.93 8.33 -35.45
CA GLU A 132 2.63 8.40 -36.76
C GLU A 132 4.16 8.52 -36.84
#